data_AF-A0A957YH93-F1
#
_entry.id   AF-A0A957YH93-F1
#
_cell.length_a   1.000
_cell.length_b   1.000
_cell.length_c   1.000
_cell.angle_alpha   90.00
_cell.angle_beta   90.00
_cell.angle_gamma   90.00
#
_symmetry.space_group_name_H-M   'P 1'
#
loop_
_entity.id
_entity.type
_entity.pdbx_description
1 polymer ?
#
loop_
_entity_poly.entity_id
_entity_poly.type
_entity_poly.pdbx_seq_one_letter_code
_entity_poly.pdbx_strand_id
1 'polypeptide(L)'
;MALPNRILVIMLIAFLSTLACAGAETPPENTPTPLPVSTSTALPVSTPTPLPDAGPSQPNDGFETVAVARVVDGDTIELVDGRRVRYIGINTPERGQPYYNEASEVNGQLVNGRQVQLEFDQDTFDQYGRTLAYIWADGVMVNREIIVRGYANAFTVPPNVKYSDAFRQAEQEAREAGRGLWAGSETPLKIISIQADAPGDDRENPNGEWIEIANEGSEGVNMAGYTLKDEANHIYTFGNFTLDGGSHFRLYSGQGQNTAAELYWGLIGESVWNNGSDAAFLRDNQGALVDSYIY
;
A
#
# COMPACT_ATOMS: atom_id res chain seq x y z
N MET A 1 8.94 63.14 -25.93
CA MET A 1 9.49 63.59 -24.64
C MET A 1 10.01 62.35 -23.93
N ALA A 2 11.29 62.05 -24.10
CA ALA A 2 12.39 62.49 -23.22
C ALA A 2 12.42 61.69 -21.90
N LEU A 3 13.02 60.50 -22.02
CA LEU A 3 13.96 59.75 -21.18
C LEU A 3 14.41 60.27 -19.78
N PRO A 4 15.01 59.38 -18.96
CA PRO A 4 14.98 59.30 -17.49
C PRO A 4 16.34 59.60 -16.85
N ASN A 5 16.46 59.49 -15.52
CA ASN A 5 17.75 59.38 -14.81
C ASN A 5 17.55 58.80 -13.40
N ARG A 6 18.11 57.63 -13.06
CA ARG A 6 19.49 57.35 -12.61
C ARG A 6 19.68 57.55 -11.11
N ILE A 7 20.16 56.52 -10.41
CA ILE A 7 21.44 56.56 -9.69
C ILE A 7 21.96 55.11 -9.53
N LEU A 8 23.24 54.99 -9.85
CA LEU A 8 24.17 53.87 -9.91
C LEU A 8 25.21 54.08 -8.77
N VAL A 9 26.07 53.08 -8.51
CA VAL A 9 27.46 53.13 -7.95
C VAL A 9 27.55 52.39 -6.61
N ILE A 10 28.06 51.13 -6.52
CA ILE A 10 29.42 50.51 -6.70
C ILE A 10 30.22 50.43 -5.38
N MET A 11 30.69 49.22 -5.04
CA MET A 11 32.05 48.84 -4.49
C MET A 11 31.96 47.35 -4.08
N LEU A 12 32.57 46.35 -4.73
CA LEU A 12 33.98 46.00 -4.99
C LEU A 12 34.85 45.80 -3.74
N ILE A 13 35.05 44.55 -3.31
CA ILE A 13 36.32 44.07 -2.70
C ILE A 13 36.61 42.65 -3.20
N ALA A 14 37.79 42.49 -3.82
CA ALA A 14 38.40 41.23 -4.21
C ALA A 14 39.23 40.67 -3.05
N PHE A 15 39.33 39.34 -2.96
CA PHE A 15 40.51 38.70 -2.37
C PHE A 15 40.96 37.53 -3.22
N LEU A 16 42.22 37.63 -3.64
CA LEU A 16 43.00 36.68 -4.41
C LEU A 16 44.00 36.06 -3.42
N SER A 17 44.11 34.74 -3.37
CA SER A 17 45.29 34.06 -2.81
C SER A 17 45.57 32.76 -3.56
N THR A 18 46.84 32.61 -3.90
CA THR A 18 47.42 31.68 -4.89
C THR A 18 47.97 30.39 -4.29
N LEU A 19 48.02 29.36 -5.15
CA LEU A 19 49.04 28.30 -5.31
C LEU A 19 49.47 27.41 -4.13
N ALA A 20 49.30 26.10 -4.31
CA ALA A 20 50.39 25.11 -4.19
C ALA A 20 50.08 23.83 -4.99
N CYS A 21 51.02 23.43 -5.85
CA CYS A 21 51.08 22.13 -6.52
C CYS A 21 51.72 21.07 -5.60
N ALA A 22 51.16 19.86 -5.59
CA ALA A 22 51.82 18.57 -5.38
C ALA A 22 50.78 17.52 -5.80
N GLY A 23 51.01 16.57 -6.70
CA GLY A 23 52.10 15.59 -6.71
C GLY A 23 51.39 14.23 -6.79
N ALA A 24 51.52 13.56 -7.93
CA ALA A 24 50.85 12.31 -8.24
C ALA A 24 51.35 11.15 -7.36
N GLU A 25 50.46 10.23 -6.98
CA GLU A 25 50.82 8.86 -6.62
C GLU A 25 49.63 7.92 -6.89
N THR A 26 49.77 7.07 -7.90
CA THR A 26 48.86 5.97 -8.21
C THR A 26 49.09 4.82 -7.23
N PRO A 27 48.04 4.20 -6.65
CA PRO A 27 48.22 3.04 -5.79
C PRO A 27 48.74 1.83 -6.60
N PRO A 28 49.56 0.95 -6.00
CA PRO A 28 50.11 -0.21 -6.68
C PRO A 28 49.03 -1.25 -7.01
N GLU A 29 49.14 -1.79 -8.22
CA GLU A 29 48.38 -2.90 -8.77
C GLU A 29 48.72 -4.20 -8.00
N ASN A 30 47.85 -4.60 -7.08
CA ASN A 30 47.97 -5.87 -6.37
C ASN A 30 47.57 -7.01 -7.31
N THR A 31 48.55 -7.65 -7.94
CA THR A 31 48.38 -8.92 -8.65
C THR A 31 48.07 -10.03 -7.63
N PRO A 32 46.92 -10.72 -7.68
CA PRO A 32 46.70 -11.86 -6.81
C PRO A 32 47.53 -13.06 -7.31
N THR A 33 48.44 -13.51 -6.45
CA THR A 33 49.15 -14.78 -6.52
C THR A 33 48.16 -15.94 -6.70
N PRO A 34 48.33 -16.85 -7.69
CA PRO A 34 47.45 -18.00 -7.81
C PRO A 34 47.64 -18.95 -6.62
N LEU A 35 46.53 -19.33 -5.98
CA LEU A 35 46.48 -20.33 -4.91
C LEU A 35 46.85 -21.73 -5.45
N PRO A 36 47.46 -22.60 -4.62
CA PRO A 36 47.78 -23.97 -5.02
C PRO A 36 46.50 -24.78 -5.30
N VAL A 37 46.51 -25.49 -6.42
CA VAL A 37 45.45 -26.41 -6.84
C VAL A 37 45.45 -27.62 -5.90
N SER A 38 44.45 -27.69 -5.02
CA SER A 38 44.19 -28.88 -4.21
C SER A 38 43.58 -29.97 -5.08
N THR A 39 44.35 -31.02 -5.31
CA THR A 39 43.95 -32.26 -5.98
C THR A 39 42.89 -32.98 -5.12
N SER A 40 41.61 -32.79 -5.45
CA SER A 40 40.50 -33.53 -4.85
C SER A 40 40.37 -34.89 -5.53
N THR A 41 40.72 -35.95 -4.80
CA THR A 41 40.49 -37.35 -5.18
C THR A 41 39.00 -37.60 -5.30
N ALA A 42 38.49 -37.76 -6.53
CA ALA A 42 37.09 -38.06 -6.80
C ALA A 42 36.73 -39.50 -6.39
N LEU A 43 35.64 -39.64 -5.64
CA LEU A 43 35.00 -40.92 -5.30
C LEU A 43 34.35 -41.56 -6.54
N PRO A 44 34.17 -42.89 -6.59
CA PRO A 44 33.67 -43.59 -7.77
C PRO A 44 32.23 -43.18 -8.13
N VAL A 45 32.04 -42.93 -9.43
CA VAL A 45 30.75 -42.61 -10.06
C VAL A 45 29.87 -43.86 -10.09
N SER A 46 28.78 -43.82 -9.32
CA SER A 46 27.65 -44.74 -9.49
C SER A 46 26.67 -44.11 -10.46
N THR A 47 26.51 -44.70 -11.65
CA THR A 47 25.45 -44.36 -12.61
C THR A 47 24.07 -44.70 -12.05
N PRO A 48 23.11 -43.74 -11.98
CA PRO A 48 21.73 -44.09 -11.76
C PRO A 48 21.06 -44.50 -13.07
N THR A 49 20.35 -45.63 -13.01
CA THR A 49 19.37 -46.12 -13.98
C THR A 49 18.31 -45.05 -14.26
N PRO A 50 17.91 -44.75 -15.52
CA PRO A 50 16.87 -43.77 -15.78
C PRO A 50 15.49 -44.34 -15.45
N LEU A 51 14.75 -43.66 -14.57
CA LEU A 51 13.32 -43.85 -14.32
C LEU A 51 12.52 -42.73 -15.04
N PRO A 52 11.25 -42.99 -15.37
CA PRO A 52 10.55 -42.36 -16.48
C PRO A 52 10.10 -40.93 -16.19
N ASP A 53 9.98 -40.18 -17.29
CA ASP A 53 9.43 -38.83 -17.44
C ASP A 53 8.30 -38.52 -16.44
N ALA A 54 8.66 -37.80 -15.38
CA ALA A 54 7.73 -37.14 -14.49
C ALA A 54 7.60 -35.70 -14.97
N GLY A 55 6.38 -35.30 -15.37
CA GLY A 55 6.01 -33.91 -15.59
C GLY A 55 6.41 -33.02 -14.40
N PRO A 56 6.43 -31.68 -14.58
CA PRO A 56 7.17 -30.76 -13.73
C PRO A 56 6.97 -31.09 -12.25
N SER A 57 8.05 -31.60 -11.67
CA SER A 57 8.15 -31.93 -10.26
C SER A 57 7.83 -30.69 -9.46
N GLN A 58 6.94 -30.81 -8.48
CA GLN A 58 6.75 -29.78 -7.47
C GLN A 58 8.13 -29.44 -6.87
N PRO A 59 8.53 -28.15 -6.80
CA PRO A 59 9.76 -27.81 -6.12
C PRO A 59 9.63 -28.19 -4.65
N ASN A 60 10.58 -28.99 -4.17
CA ASN A 60 10.67 -29.43 -2.78
C ASN A 60 10.57 -28.23 -1.81
N ASP A 61 9.69 -28.39 -0.82
CA ASP A 61 9.60 -27.75 0.50
C ASP A 61 9.69 -26.21 0.57
N GLY A 62 8.65 -25.57 0.01
CA GLY A 62 8.11 -24.31 0.52
C GLY A 62 8.34 -23.08 -0.34
N PHE A 63 9.31 -23.11 -1.26
CA PHE A 63 9.68 -21.93 -2.03
C PHE A 63 10.06 -22.25 -3.49
N GLU A 64 9.48 -21.51 -4.43
CA GLU A 64 9.92 -21.48 -5.83
C GLU A 64 10.74 -20.21 -6.10
N THR A 65 11.96 -20.32 -6.63
CA THR A 65 12.80 -19.14 -6.93
C THR A 65 12.72 -18.75 -8.40
N VAL A 66 12.43 -17.48 -8.68
CA VAL A 66 12.24 -16.96 -10.04
C VAL A 66 12.57 -15.47 -10.12
N ALA A 67 13.06 -15.02 -11.27
CA ALA A 67 13.36 -13.60 -11.50
C ALA A 67 12.11 -12.78 -11.81
N VAL A 68 12.08 -11.54 -11.31
CA VAL A 68 11.01 -10.58 -11.61
C VAL A 68 11.31 -9.89 -12.94
N ALA A 69 10.35 -9.93 -13.86
CA ALA A 69 10.43 -9.18 -15.12
C ALA A 69 10.06 -7.72 -14.90
N ARG A 70 8.96 -7.45 -14.20
CA ARG A 70 8.50 -6.11 -13.86
C ARG A 70 7.47 -6.12 -12.73
N VAL A 71 7.36 -4.99 -12.05
CA VAL A 71 6.20 -4.69 -11.19
C VAL A 71 5.00 -4.26 -12.05
N VAL A 72 3.82 -4.78 -11.73
CA VAL A 72 2.56 -4.41 -12.36
C VAL A 72 1.90 -3.28 -11.55
N ASP A 73 1.81 -3.45 -10.24
CA ASP A 73 1.26 -2.50 -9.26
C ASP A 73 1.77 -2.85 -7.84
N GLY A 74 1.16 -2.29 -6.80
CA GLY A 74 1.61 -2.44 -5.41
C GLY A 74 1.58 -3.86 -4.87
N ASP A 75 0.79 -4.78 -5.43
CA ASP A 75 0.65 -6.17 -4.95
C ASP A 75 0.68 -7.22 -6.06
N THR A 76 1.10 -6.82 -7.26
CA THR A 76 1.22 -7.71 -8.42
C THR A 76 2.55 -7.52 -9.14
N ILE A 77 3.21 -8.65 -9.45
CA ILE A 77 4.41 -8.70 -10.31
C ILE A 77 4.19 -9.60 -11.52
N GLU A 78 4.99 -9.38 -12.55
CA GLU A 78 5.15 -10.31 -13.66
C GLU A 78 6.56 -10.91 -13.60
N LEU A 79 6.63 -12.23 -13.71
CA LEU A 79 7.85 -13.02 -13.69
C LEU A 79 8.43 -13.16 -15.10
N VAL A 80 9.73 -13.50 -15.20
CA VAL A 80 10.41 -13.69 -16.50
C VAL A 80 9.84 -14.83 -17.34
N ASP A 81 9.12 -15.77 -16.72
CA ASP A 81 8.41 -16.86 -17.40
C ASP A 81 6.98 -16.49 -17.84
N GLY A 82 6.58 -15.22 -17.64
CA GLY A 82 5.28 -14.67 -18.05
C GLY A 82 4.16 -14.86 -17.04
N ARG A 83 4.38 -15.57 -15.92
CA ARG A 83 3.37 -15.67 -14.86
C ARG A 83 3.15 -14.31 -14.20
N ARG A 84 1.89 -14.01 -13.91
CA ARG A 84 1.50 -12.89 -13.03
C ARG A 84 1.23 -13.43 -11.64
N VAL A 85 1.85 -12.82 -10.64
CA VAL A 85 1.74 -13.23 -9.25
C VAL A 85 1.02 -12.14 -8.46
N ARG A 86 -0.11 -12.49 -7.83
CA ARG A 86 -0.84 -11.64 -6.88
C ARG A 86 -0.43 -12.00 -5.46
N TYR A 87 -0.08 -10.99 -4.68
CA TYR A 87 0.48 -11.16 -3.35
C TYR A 87 -0.61 -11.61 -2.39
N ILE A 88 -0.42 -12.72 -1.69
CA ILE A 88 -1.42 -13.21 -0.72
C ILE A 88 -1.47 -12.26 0.49
N GLY A 89 -2.67 -12.03 1.02
CA GLY A 89 -2.86 -11.45 2.36
C GLY A 89 -2.78 -9.93 2.43
N ILE A 90 -2.58 -9.24 1.30
CA ILE A 90 -2.48 -7.77 1.25
C ILE A 90 -3.35 -7.20 0.14
N ASN A 91 -3.81 -5.96 0.30
CA ASN A 91 -4.44 -5.20 -0.77
C ASN A 91 -3.86 -3.79 -0.83
N THR A 92 -3.39 -3.39 -2.00
CA THR A 92 -2.89 -2.04 -2.26
C THR A 92 -3.98 -1.17 -2.89
N PRO A 93 -3.85 0.18 -2.85
CA PRO A 93 -4.77 1.05 -3.59
C PRO A 93 -4.80 0.68 -5.07
N GLU A 94 -5.95 0.83 -5.70
CA GLU A 94 -6.13 0.55 -7.13
C GLU A 94 -5.73 1.74 -8.01
N ARG A 95 -5.53 1.50 -9.31
CA ARG A 95 -5.15 2.57 -10.25
C ARG A 95 -6.15 3.74 -10.19
N GLY A 96 -5.62 4.93 -9.97
CA GLY A 96 -6.40 6.17 -9.86
C GLY A 96 -6.84 6.50 -8.44
N GLN A 97 -6.64 5.60 -7.48
CA GLN A 97 -6.78 5.91 -6.06
C GLN A 97 -5.50 6.58 -5.53
N PRO A 98 -5.62 7.40 -4.47
CA PRO A 98 -4.46 7.91 -3.75
C PRO A 98 -3.53 6.78 -3.28
N TYR A 99 -2.23 7.06 -3.20
CA TYR A 99 -1.17 6.12 -2.80
C TYR A 99 -0.92 4.93 -3.75
N TYR A 100 -1.60 4.84 -4.90
CA TYR A 100 -1.37 3.78 -5.91
C TYR A 100 0.08 3.75 -6.44
N ASN A 101 0.61 4.92 -6.79
CA ASN A 101 1.94 5.02 -7.39
C ASN A 101 3.02 4.72 -6.34
N GLU A 102 2.82 5.20 -5.12
CA GLU A 102 3.71 5.03 -3.98
C GLU A 102 3.75 3.55 -3.55
N ALA A 103 2.61 2.86 -3.52
CA ALA A 103 2.56 1.41 -3.29
C ALA A 103 3.33 0.64 -4.37
N SER A 104 3.14 1.01 -5.64
CA SER A 104 3.86 0.41 -6.77
C SER A 104 5.36 0.67 -6.71
N GLU A 105 5.78 1.86 -6.29
CA GLU A 105 7.18 2.23 -6.11
C GLU A 105 7.82 1.44 -4.96
N VAL A 106 7.15 1.34 -3.82
CA VAL A 106 7.61 0.54 -2.68
C VAL A 106 7.78 -0.92 -3.07
N ASN A 107 6.82 -1.51 -3.80
CA ASN A 107 6.97 -2.85 -4.33
C ASN A 107 8.20 -2.94 -5.26
N GLY A 108 8.33 -1.99 -6.18
CA GLY A 108 9.49 -1.87 -7.09
C GLY A 108 10.84 -1.84 -6.37
N GLN A 109 10.96 -1.07 -5.29
CA GLN A 109 12.19 -1.00 -4.49
C GLN A 109 12.57 -2.36 -3.90
N LEU A 110 11.57 -3.18 -3.56
CA LEU A 110 11.76 -4.48 -2.92
C LEU A 110 12.09 -5.60 -3.91
N VAL A 111 11.59 -5.54 -5.15
CA VAL A 111 11.63 -6.69 -6.08
C VAL A 111 12.23 -6.43 -7.47
N ASN A 112 12.32 -5.19 -7.95
CA ASN A 112 12.79 -4.93 -9.33
C ASN A 112 14.24 -5.40 -9.53
N GLY A 113 14.47 -6.18 -10.59
CA GLY A 113 15.78 -6.71 -10.94
C GLY A 113 16.31 -7.79 -9.99
N ARG A 114 15.49 -8.30 -9.07
CA ARG A 114 15.85 -9.33 -8.09
C ARG A 114 15.26 -10.69 -8.47
N GLN A 115 15.86 -11.74 -7.89
CA GLN A 115 15.19 -13.03 -7.76
C GLN A 115 14.32 -13.00 -6.53
N VAL A 116 13.10 -13.50 -6.66
CA VAL A 116 12.15 -13.66 -5.55
C VAL A 116 11.90 -15.14 -5.30
N GLN A 117 11.56 -15.46 -4.06
CA GLN A 117 11.05 -16.77 -3.67
C GLN A 117 9.54 -16.66 -3.45
N LEU A 118 8.79 -17.49 -4.18
CA LEU A 118 7.35 -17.62 -4.06
C LEU A 118 7.05 -18.70 -3.03
N GLU A 119 6.40 -18.33 -1.94
CA GLU A 119 5.86 -19.26 -0.97
C GLU A 119 4.36 -19.43 -1.19
N PHE A 120 3.96 -20.65 -1.50
CA PHE A 120 2.57 -20.99 -1.72
C PHE A 120 1.84 -21.27 -0.40
N ASP A 121 0.53 -21.08 -0.44
CA ASP A 121 -0.40 -21.52 0.61
C ASP A 121 -1.33 -22.60 0.01
N GLN A 122 -2.47 -22.87 0.65
CA GLN A 122 -3.41 -23.90 0.23
C GLN A 122 -3.86 -23.76 -1.23
N ASP A 123 -4.31 -22.58 -1.65
CA ASP A 123 -4.66 -22.28 -3.03
C ASP A 123 -3.53 -21.52 -3.73
N THR A 124 -3.13 -22.03 -4.89
CA THR A 124 -2.01 -21.51 -5.69
C THR A 124 -2.44 -20.58 -6.83
N PHE A 125 -3.74 -20.50 -7.11
CA PHE A 125 -4.31 -19.67 -8.16
C PHE A 125 -5.59 -18.98 -7.71
N ASP A 126 -5.84 -17.77 -8.21
CA ASP A 126 -7.14 -17.13 -8.07
C ASP A 126 -8.08 -17.47 -9.24
N GLN A 127 -9.32 -16.99 -9.15
CA GLN A 127 -10.35 -17.18 -10.18
C GLN A 127 -9.99 -16.59 -11.56
N TYR A 128 -8.99 -15.71 -11.64
CA TYR A 128 -8.51 -15.09 -12.87
C TYR A 128 -7.27 -15.81 -13.44
N GLY A 129 -6.81 -16.88 -12.79
CA GLY A 129 -5.63 -17.65 -13.18
C GLY A 129 -4.31 -17.00 -12.82
N ARG A 130 -4.29 -15.97 -11.95
CA ARG A 130 -3.04 -15.43 -11.42
C ARG A 130 -2.48 -16.40 -10.38
N THR A 131 -1.16 -16.51 -10.34
CA THR A 131 -0.47 -17.25 -9.28
C THR A 131 -0.61 -16.50 -7.95
N LEU A 132 -0.93 -17.20 -6.87
CA LEU A 132 -1.02 -16.67 -5.52
C LEU A 132 0.22 -17.08 -4.73
N ALA A 133 0.96 -16.12 -4.17
CA ALA A 133 2.11 -16.41 -3.31
C ALA A 133 2.38 -15.32 -2.27
N TYR A 134 3.05 -15.70 -1.18
CA TYR A 134 3.83 -14.77 -0.37
C TYR A 134 5.21 -14.60 -1.01
N ILE A 135 5.66 -13.35 -1.16
CA ILE A 135 6.87 -13.03 -1.89
C ILE A 135 7.99 -12.72 -0.91
N TRP A 136 9.12 -13.36 -1.14
CA TRP A 136 10.34 -13.13 -0.38
C TRP A 136 11.46 -12.67 -1.29
N ALA A 137 12.16 -11.61 -0.88
CA ALA A 137 13.32 -11.08 -1.57
C ALA A 137 14.42 -10.84 -0.53
N ASP A 138 15.61 -11.41 -0.73
CA ASP A 138 16.76 -11.25 0.17
C ASP A 138 16.45 -11.57 1.65
N GLY A 139 15.58 -12.57 1.89
CA GLY A 139 15.13 -12.96 3.23
C GLY A 139 14.06 -12.06 3.86
N VAL A 140 13.59 -11.03 3.15
CA VAL A 140 12.51 -10.14 3.57
C VAL A 140 11.20 -10.57 2.91
N MET A 141 10.14 -10.73 3.72
CA MET A 141 8.79 -10.93 3.19
C MET A 141 8.24 -9.59 2.68
N VAL A 142 8.16 -9.46 1.36
CA VAL A 142 7.73 -8.26 0.64
C VAL A 142 6.31 -7.88 1.03
N ASN A 143 5.41 -8.85 1.15
CA ASN A 143 4.01 -8.63 1.54
C ASN A 143 3.89 -7.84 2.85
N ARG A 144 4.59 -8.32 3.90
CA ARG A 144 4.61 -7.64 5.21
C ARG A 144 5.25 -6.27 5.12
N GLU A 145 6.35 -6.14 4.39
CA GLU A 145 7.12 -4.90 4.29
C GLU A 145 6.30 -3.77 3.65
N ILE A 146 5.48 -4.06 2.65
CA ILE A 146 4.55 -3.08 2.05
C ILE A 146 3.54 -2.59 3.09
N ILE A 147 2.98 -3.50 3.91
CA ILE A 147 2.05 -3.13 5.00
C ILE A 147 2.75 -2.28 6.05
N VAL A 148 3.94 -2.68 6.52
CA VAL A 148 4.70 -1.94 7.56
C VAL A 148 5.02 -0.51 7.13
N ARG A 149 5.26 -0.30 5.83
CA ARG A 149 5.47 1.03 5.24
C ARG A 149 4.18 1.82 5.04
N GLY A 150 3.03 1.20 5.29
CA GLY A 150 1.72 1.81 5.24
C GLY A 150 1.12 1.88 3.85
N TYR A 151 1.52 1.04 2.89
CA TYR A 151 1.05 1.11 1.49
C TYR A 151 0.14 -0.05 1.09
N ALA A 152 -0.23 -0.92 2.03
CA ALA A 152 -1.24 -1.95 1.85
C ALA A 152 -2.07 -2.14 3.13
N ASN A 153 -3.33 -2.54 2.96
CA ASN A 153 -4.16 -3.10 4.04
C ASN A 153 -3.91 -4.62 4.16
N ALA A 154 -4.07 -5.18 5.36
CA ALA A 154 -4.15 -6.63 5.51
C ALA A 154 -5.47 -7.11 4.89
N PHE A 155 -5.41 -8.10 4.00
CA PHE A 155 -6.57 -8.60 3.26
C PHE A 155 -6.53 -10.12 3.16
N THR A 156 -7.29 -10.79 4.02
CA THR A 156 -7.26 -12.25 4.15
C THR A 156 -8.39 -12.90 3.37
N VAL A 157 -8.05 -13.78 2.43
CA VAL A 157 -9.01 -14.61 1.68
C VAL A 157 -8.73 -16.08 2.02
N PRO A 158 -9.60 -16.75 2.81
CA PRO A 158 -9.48 -18.18 3.06
C PRO A 158 -9.53 -18.97 1.74
N PRO A 159 -8.79 -20.10 1.64
CA PRO A 159 -8.05 -20.79 2.72
C PRO A 159 -6.62 -20.26 2.96
N ASN A 160 -6.19 -19.22 2.24
CA ASN A 160 -4.82 -18.70 2.30
C ASN A 160 -4.65 -17.72 3.48
N VAL A 161 -4.32 -18.27 4.65
CA VAL A 161 -4.35 -17.54 5.94
C VAL A 161 -3.04 -17.61 6.73
N LYS A 162 -2.00 -18.25 6.18
CA LYS A 162 -0.76 -18.59 6.90
C LYS A 162 -0.11 -17.43 7.67
N TYR A 163 -0.16 -16.21 7.13
CA TYR A 163 0.44 -15.01 7.75
C TYR A 163 -0.59 -13.93 8.14
N SER A 164 -1.89 -14.27 8.18
CA SER A 164 -2.97 -13.30 8.43
C SER A 164 -2.78 -12.48 9.71
N ASP A 165 -2.42 -13.11 10.83
CA ASP A 165 -2.18 -12.41 12.10
C ASP A 165 -0.96 -11.47 12.04
N ALA A 166 0.11 -11.90 11.39
CA ALA A 166 1.31 -11.07 11.22
C ALA A 166 1.03 -9.84 10.34
N PHE A 167 0.15 -9.96 9.35
CA PHE A 167 -0.28 -8.83 8.51
C PHE A 167 -1.20 -7.87 9.26
N ARG A 168 -2.13 -8.36 10.08
CA ARG A 168 -2.96 -7.50 10.95
C ARG A 168 -2.08 -6.71 11.93
N GLN A 169 -1.08 -7.36 12.53
CA GLN A 169 -0.15 -6.68 13.43
C GLN A 169 0.69 -5.63 12.69
N ALA A 170 1.21 -5.95 11.51
CA ALA A 170 1.97 -5.00 10.69
C ALA A 170 1.13 -3.78 10.29
N GLU A 171 -0.17 -3.99 9.99
CA GLU A 171 -1.09 -2.90 9.67
C GLU A 171 -1.32 -2.01 10.90
N GLN A 172 -1.52 -2.60 12.08
CA GLN A 172 -1.62 -1.85 13.33
C GLN A 172 -0.34 -1.02 13.59
N GLU A 173 0.84 -1.59 13.41
CA GLU A 173 2.11 -0.85 13.55
C GLU A 173 2.19 0.34 12.58
N ALA A 174 1.71 0.18 11.34
CA ALA A 174 1.70 1.26 10.35
C ALA A 174 0.67 2.35 10.69
N ARG A 175 -0.49 1.95 11.24
CA ARG A 175 -1.54 2.86 11.76
C ARG A 175 -1.02 3.71 12.89
N GLU A 176 -0.45 3.09 13.92
CA GLU A 176 0.10 3.77 15.10
C GLU A 176 1.26 4.71 14.75
N ALA A 177 2.04 4.37 13.72
CA ALA A 177 3.13 5.19 13.22
C ALA A 177 2.71 6.26 12.20
N GLY A 178 1.44 6.32 11.80
CA GLY A 178 0.93 7.30 10.83
C GLY A 178 1.59 7.23 9.45
N ARG A 179 1.93 6.02 8.97
CA ARG A 179 2.67 5.83 7.70
C ARG A 179 1.76 5.66 6.50
N GLY A 180 2.13 6.25 5.36
CA GLY A 180 1.47 6.02 4.07
C GLY A 180 -0.03 6.29 4.13
N LEU A 181 -0.84 5.26 3.89
CA LEU A 181 -2.29 5.26 4.05
C LEU A 181 -2.75 5.74 5.43
N TRP A 182 -1.90 5.75 6.46
CA TRP A 182 -2.26 6.19 7.81
C TRP A 182 -1.74 7.58 8.15
N ALA A 183 -1.13 8.28 7.19
CA ALA A 183 -0.76 9.68 7.36
C ALA A 183 -2.00 10.52 7.65
N GLY A 184 -1.94 11.31 8.72
CA GLY A 184 -3.05 12.16 9.17
C GLY A 184 -3.33 13.31 8.19
N SER A 185 -4.60 13.65 8.05
CA SER A 185 -5.05 14.88 7.41
C SER A 185 -5.20 15.99 8.45
N GLU A 186 -4.90 17.23 8.06
CA GLU A 186 -5.03 18.42 8.92
C GLU A 186 -6.46 19.01 8.90
N THR A 187 -7.42 18.31 8.29
CA THR A 187 -8.81 18.79 8.24
C THR A 187 -9.49 18.68 9.60
N PRO A 188 -10.38 19.61 9.96
CA PRO A 188 -11.08 19.59 11.26
C PRO A 188 -12.32 18.69 11.27
N LEU A 189 -12.41 17.73 10.33
CA LEU A 189 -13.55 16.83 10.24
C LEU A 189 -13.40 15.66 11.21
N LYS A 190 -14.48 15.28 11.89
CA LYS A 190 -14.52 14.19 12.86
C LYS A 190 -15.74 13.31 12.68
N ILE A 191 -15.54 12.00 12.83
CA ILE A 191 -16.65 11.05 12.98
C ILE A 191 -17.09 11.14 14.44
N ILE A 192 -18.29 11.65 14.69
CA ILE A 192 -18.76 11.92 16.05
C ILE A 192 -19.74 10.86 16.58
N SER A 193 -20.35 10.08 15.69
CA SER A 193 -21.26 8.99 16.06
C SER A 193 -21.45 7.99 14.92
N ILE A 194 -21.67 6.73 15.25
CA ILE A 194 -22.14 5.69 14.34
C ILE A 194 -23.34 4.99 14.98
N GLN A 195 -24.41 4.82 14.21
CA GLN A 195 -25.51 3.93 14.52
C GLN A 195 -25.38 2.71 13.60
N ALA A 196 -24.92 1.58 14.15
CA ALA A 196 -24.77 0.33 13.40
C ALA A 196 -25.99 -0.60 13.53
N ASP A 197 -26.63 -0.63 14.70
CA ASP A 197 -27.79 -1.48 14.95
C ASP A 197 -29.07 -0.79 14.45
N ALA A 198 -29.54 -1.19 13.26
CA ALA A 198 -30.83 -0.75 12.75
C ALA A 198 -31.96 -1.50 13.48
N PRO A 199 -33.03 -0.82 13.94
CA PRO A 199 -34.18 -1.55 14.48
C PRO A 199 -34.82 -2.45 13.40
N GLY A 200 -34.75 -3.77 13.56
CA GLY A 200 -35.36 -4.75 12.65
C GLY A 200 -34.36 -5.69 11.98
N ASP A 201 -34.65 -6.13 10.75
CA ASP A 201 -33.66 -6.77 9.87
C ASP A 201 -32.93 -5.65 9.09
N ASP A 202 -31.63 -5.52 9.29
CA ASP A 202 -30.78 -4.48 8.70
C ASP A 202 -30.87 -4.45 7.16
N ARG A 203 -31.14 -5.60 6.53
CA ARG A 203 -31.33 -5.68 5.07
C ARG A 203 -32.62 -5.03 4.60
N GLU A 204 -33.61 -4.92 5.47
CA GLU A 204 -34.91 -4.30 5.18
C GLU A 204 -34.97 -2.84 5.63
N ASN A 205 -34.02 -2.38 6.45
CA ASN A 205 -33.94 -1.01 6.94
C ASN A 205 -32.51 -0.42 6.88
N PRO A 206 -31.92 -0.26 5.68
CA PRO A 206 -30.56 0.26 5.53
C PRO A 206 -30.41 1.73 5.97
N ASN A 207 -31.51 2.49 6.14
CA ASN A 207 -31.47 3.83 6.73
C ASN A 207 -31.49 3.82 8.26
N GLY A 208 -31.67 2.65 8.89
CA GLY A 208 -31.49 2.49 10.33
C GLY A 208 -30.01 2.56 10.75
N GLU A 209 -29.10 2.32 9.80
CA GLU A 209 -27.67 2.50 10.00
C GLU A 209 -27.19 3.85 9.41
N TRP A 210 -26.37 4.58 10.15
CA TRP A 210 -25.82 5.85 9.70
C TRP A 210 -24.54 6.23 10.45
N ILE A 211 -23.76 7.11 9.82
CA ILE A 211 -22.61 7.78 10.45
C ILE A 211 -22.87 9.28 10.51
N GLU A 212 -22.38 9.94 11.56
CA GLU A 212 -22.46 11.39 11.72
C GLU A 212 -21.05 11.99 11.73
N ILE A 213 -20.85 12.98 10.86
CA ILE A 213 -19.57 13.66 10.68
C ILE A 213 -19.76 15.14 10.98
N ALA A 214 -18.89 15.68 11.81
CA ALA A 214 -18.85 17.09 12.18
C ALA A 214 -17.64 17.80 11.58
N ASN A 215 -17.80 19.09 11.30
CA ASN A 215 -16.69 20.01 11.09
C ASN A 215 -16.48 20.80 12.38
N GLU A 216 -15.43 20.47 13.14
CA GLU A 216 -15.10 21.14 14.40
C GLU A 216 -14.34 22.47 14.18
N GLY A 217 -14.07 22.83 12.93
CA GLY A 217 -13.43 24.08 12.54
C GLY A 217 -14.44 25.22 12.37
N SER A 218 -13.93 26.42 12.09
CA SER A 218 -14.76 27.61 11.84
C SER A 218 -15.08 27.86 10.37
N GLU A 219 -14.33 27.25 9.45
CA GLU A 219 -14.45 27.43 8.00
C GLU A 219 -15.15 26.24 7.34
N GLY A 220 -15.85 26.50 6.23
CA GLY A 220 -16.48 25.44 5.45
C GLY A 220 -15.46 24.53 4.76
N VAL A 221 -15.73 23.22 4.77
CA VAL A 221 -14.89 22.20 4.10
C VAL A 221 -15.66 21.62 2.91
N ASN A 222 -15.12 21.77 1.70
CA ASN A 222 -15.64 21.05 0.54
C ASN A 222 -15.12 19.61 0.56
N MET A 223 -16.04 18.67 0.71
CA MET A 223 -15.76 17.25 0.83
C MET A 223 -15.67 16.53 -0.54
N ALA A 224 -15.66 17.26 -1.66
CA ALA A 224 -15.54 16.64 -2.99
C ALA A 224 -14.29 15.72 -3.09
N GLY A 225 -14.54 14.44 -3.36
CA GLY A 225 -13.51 13.42 -3.49
C GLY A 225 -13.04 12.79 -2.18
N TYR A 226 -13.58 13.23 -1.04
CA TYR A 226 -13.36 12.53 0.23
C TYR A 226 -13.99 11.14 0.14
N THR A 227 -13.52 10.21 0.95
CA THR A 227 -14.10 8.86 1.00
C THR A 227 -14.37 8.42 2.42
N LEU A 228 -15.49 7.74 2.61
CA LEU A 228 -15.77 6.97 3.82
C LEU A 228 -15.73 5.49 3.47
N LYS A 229 -15.00 4.72 4.25
CA LYS A 229 -14.77 3.28 4.01
C LYS A 229 -14.95 2.49 5.30
N ASP A 230 -15.55 1.30 5.21
CA ASP A 230 -15.64 0.32 6.29
C ASP A 230 -14.52 -0.75 6.22
N GLU A 231 -14.49 -1.71 7.14
CA GLU A 231 -13.52 -2.82 7.08
C GLU A 231 -13.80 -3.83 5.94
N ALA A 232 -15.05 -3.92 5.47
CA ALA A 232 -15.45 -4.78 4.36
C ALA A 232 -15.10 -4.21 2.96
N ASN A 233 -14.59 -2.98 2.88
CA ASN A 233 -14.26 -2.23 1.67
C ASN A 233 -15.47 -1.69 0.88
N HIS A 234 -16.63 -1.49 1.51
CA HIS A 234 -17.63 -0.58 0.97
C HIS A 234 -17.06 0.84 1.03
N ILE A 235 -17.11 1.57 -0.10
CA ILE A 235 -16.58 2.94 -0.20
C ILE A 235 -17.67 3.89 -0.66
N TYR A 236 -17.94 4.91 0.14
CA TYR A 236 -18.70 6.10 -0.27
C TYR A 236 -17.74 7.16 -0.73
N THR A 237 -17.95 7.74 -1.91
CA THR A 237 -17.19 8.90 -2.40
C THR A 237 -18.07 10.13 -2.38
N PHE A 238 -17.65 11.14 -1.64
CA PHE A 238 -18.38 12.40 -1.52
C PHE A 238 -18.32 13.18 -2.84
N GLY A 239 -19.50 13.61 -3.31
CA GLY A 239 -19.63 14.57 -4.40
C GLY A 239 -19.32 15.99 -3.95
N ASN A 240 -19.72 16.99 -4.76
CA ASN A 240 -19.57 18.39 -4.36
C ASN A 240 -20.55 18.72 -3.23
N PHE A 241 -20.05 18.69 -1.99
CA PHE A 241 -20.78 18.95 -0.75
C PHE A 241 -19.87 19.78 0.16
N THR A 242 -20.39 20.87 0.72
CA THR A 242 -19.64 21.72 1.65
C THR A 242 -20.27 21.64 3.03
N LEU A 243 -19.48 21.23 4.02
CA LEU A 243 -19.88 21.21 5.41
C LEU A 243 -19.38 22.49 6.10
N ASP A 244 -20.31 23.36 6.47
CA ASP A 244 -20.01 24.61 7.16
C ASP A 244 -19.32 24.37 8.51
N GLY A 245 -18.47 25.31 8.93
CA GLY A 245 -17.80 25.25 10.23
C GLY A 245 -18.79 25.13 11.39
N GLY A 246 -18.50 24.26 12.35
CA GLY A 246 -19.36 23.95 13.50
C GLY A 246 -20.62 23.15 13.17
N SER A 247 -20.81 22.74 11.92
CA SER A 247 -21.97 21.94 11.48
C SER A 247 -21.65 20.44 11.48
N HIS A 248 -22.69 19.62 11.39
CA HIS A 248 -22.60 18.18 11.19
C HIS A 248 -23.65 17.72 10.19
N PHE A 249 -23.44 16.54 9.61
CA PHE A 249 -24.43 15.86 8.79
C PHE A 249 -24.41 14.36 9.08
N ARG A 250 -25.50 13.69 8.71
CA ARG A 250 -25.61 12.22 8.74
C ARG A 250 -25.53 11.64 7.35
N LEU A 251 -24.76 10.58 7.19
CA LEU A 251 -24.78 9.73 6.00
C LEU A 251 -25.48 8.42 6.37
N TYR A 252 -26.65 8.21 5.80
CA TYR A 252 -27.42 6.97 5.92
C TYR A 252 -26.97 5.95 4.87
N SER A 253 -26.92 4.67 5.23
CA SER A 253 -26.47 3.61 4.30
C SER A 253 -27.47 3.36 3.15
N GLY A 254 -28.76 3.57 3.39
CA GLY A 254 -29.81 3.33 2.40
C GLY A 254 -30.04 4.48 1.42
N GLN A 255 -31.27 4.58 0.92
CA GLN A 255 -31.68 5.53 -0.10
C GLN A 255 -32.41 6.75 0.46
N GLY A 256 -32.29 7.89 -0.23
CA GLY A 256 -33.00 9.12 0.11
C GLY A 256 -32.64 10.26 -0.84
N GLN A 257 -33.06 11.47 -0.50
CA GLN A 257 -32.69 12.68 -1.23
C GLN A 257 -31.71 13.50 -0.39
N ASN A 258 -30.51 13.73 -0.94
CA ASN A 258 -29.48 14.49 -0.24
C ASN A 258 -29.95 15.91 0.09
N THR A 259 -29.62 16.36 1.30
CA THR A 259 -29.81 17.72 1.81
C THR A 259 -28.49 18.26 2.36
N ALA A 260 -28.52 19.42 3.01
CA ALA A 260 -27.34 19.97 3.69
C ALA A 260 -26.96 19.18 4.96
N ALA A 261 -27.90 18.46 5.58
CA ALA A 261 -27.69 17.76 6.86
C ALA A 261 -27.80 16.23 6.74
N GLU A 262 -28.28 15.72 5.60
CA GLU A 262 -28.54 14.30 5.39
C GLU A 262 -28.07 13.89 4.00
N LEU A 263 -27.17 12.91 3.95
CA LEU A 263 -26.70 12.27 2.73
C LEU A 263 -27.09 10.80 2.75
N TYR A 264 -27.16 10.20 1.56
CA TYR A 264 -27.56 8.81 1.38
C TYR A 264 -26.55 8.09 0.50
N TRP A 265 -26.09 6.91 0.96
CA TRP A 265 -25.16 6.06 0.22
C TRP A 265 -25.83 5.38 -0.97
N GLY A 266 -27.12 5.05 -0.83
CA GLY A 266 -27.96 4.51 -1.90
C GLY A 266 -28.02 2.99 -1.96
N LEU A 267 -27.52 2.29 -0.94
CA LEU A 267 -27.47 0.83 -0.91
C LEU A 267 -28.87 0.22 -0.72
N ILE A 268 -29.03 -1.01 -1.21
CA ILE A 268 -30.27 -1.79 -1.13
C ILE A 268 -29.91 -3.20 -0.65
N GLY A 269 -30.39 -3.59 0.54
CA GLY A 269 -30.23 -4.95 1.04
C GLY A 269 -28.83 -5.34 1.51
N GLU A 270 -27.94 -4.36 1.69
CA GLU A 270 -26.57 -4.53 2.18
C GLU A 270 -26.42 -3.78 3.50
N SER A 271 -25.85 -4.45 4.51
CA SER A 271 -25.41 -3.83 5.76
C SER A 271 -23.99 -3.30 5.55
N VAL A 272 -23.76 -2.05 5.90
CA VAL A 272 -22.42 -1.44 5.82
C VAL A 272 -21.76 -1.46 7.18
N TRP A 273 -22.54 -1.15 8.22
CA TRP A 273 -22.04 -1.01 9.57
C TRP A 273 -22.34 -2.30 10.30
N ASN A 274 -21.38 -3.22 10.36
CA ASN A 274 -21.64 -4.52 10.97
C ASN A 274 -21.78 -4.41 12.51
N ASN A 275 -22.63 -5.26 13.11
CA ASN A 275 -23.02 -5.20 14.53
C ASN A 275 -22.03 -5.88 15.51
N GLY A 276 -20.90 -6.43 15.04
CA GLY A 276 -19.98 -7.23 15.86
C GLY A 276 -18.69 -6.52 16.27
N SER A 277 -18.21 -5.63 15.41
CA SER A 277 -17.08 -4.69 15.56
C SER A 277 -16.76 -4.23 14.13
N ASP A 278 -16.83 -2.93 13.86
CA ASP A 278 -16.41 -2.37 12.56
C ASP A 278 -15.60 -1.10 12.80
N ALA A 279 -14.91 -0.66 11.75
CA ALA A 279 -14.15 0.58 11.74
C ALA A 279 -14.53 1.41 10.52
N ALA A 280 -14.98 2.64 10.77
CA ALA A 280 -15.14 3.63 9.72
C ALA A 280 -13.83 4.41 9.54
N PHE A 281 -13.41 4.62 8.30
CA PHE A 281 -12.25 5.42 7.94
C PHE A 281 -12.68 6.57 7.02
N LEU A 282 -12.59 7.80 7.50
CA LEU A 282 -12.78 9.00 6.71
C LEU A 282 -11.43 9.44 6.14
N ARG A 283 -11.37 9.66 4.83
CA ARG A 283 -10.17 10.12 4.12
C ARG A 283 -10.46 11.35 3.30
N ASP A 284 -9.47 12.24 3.21
CA ASP A 284 -9.56 13.42 2.36
C ASP A 284 -9.42 13.06 0.87
N ASN A 285 -9.52 14.07 0.00
CA ASN A 285 -9.39 13.90 -1.44
C ASN A 285 -7.94 13.65 -1.92
N GLN A 286 -6.95 13.67 -1.02
CA GLN A 286 -5.60 13.15 -1.25
C GLN A 286 -5.42 11.75 -0.63
N GLY A 287 -6.48 11.17 -0.06
CA GLY A 287 -6.49 9.87 0.58
C GLY A 287 -5.84 9.84 1.97
N ALA A 288 -5.42 10.97 2.54
CA ALA A 288 -4.89 10.99 3.91
C ALA A 288 -6.01 10.71 4.92
N LEU A 289 -5.66 10.07 6.03
CA LEU A 289 -6.62 9.68 7.06
C LEU A 289 -7.07 10.92 7.84
N VAL A 290 -8.34 11.26 7.73
CA VAL A 290 -8.96 12.37 8.46
C VAL A 290 -9.34 11.93 9.87
N ASP A 291 -10.06 10.82 9.96
CA ASP A 291 -10.50 10.27 11.24
C ASP A 291 -10.86 8.78 11.08
N SER A 292 -10.86 8.06 12.19
CA SER A 292 -11.35 6.68 12.23
C SER A 292 -12.16 6.45 13.49
N TYR A 293 -13.24 5.66 13.38
CA TYR A 293 -14.12 5.36 14.50
C TYR A 293 -14.37 3.85 14.57
N ILE A 294 -14.04 3.25 15.72
CA ILE A 294 -14.23 1.82 16.01
C ILE A 294 -15.27 1.73 17.13
N TYR A 295 -16.22 0.80 17.02
CA TYR A 295 -17.30 0.60 18.00
C TYR A 295 -17.52 -0.87 18.35
#